data_AF-A0A7C4WY77-F1
#
_entry.id   AF-A0A7C4WY77-F1
#
_cell.length_a   1.000
_cell.length_b   1.000
_cell.length_c   1.000
_cell.angle_alpha   90.00
_cell.angle_beta   90.00
_cell.angle_gamma   90.00
#
_symmetry.space_group_name_H-M   'P 1'
#
loop_
_entity.id
_entity.type
_entity.pdbx_description
1 polymer ?
#
loop_
_entity_poly.entity_id
_entity_poly.type
_entity_poly.pdbx_seq_one_letter_code
_entity_poly.pdbx_strand_id
1 'polypeptide(L)'
;MTRLIVAPLLCACILLGGCQSAKTAQSDGWISLFDGKTLNGWTANENKNTFTVQDGKIVVNGERSHLFYTGPVMNANFRNFEWKADVMTLPNSNSGMYFHTQYQDSGWPDKGYEVQVNNSHGDWRRTG
;
A
#
# COMPACT_ATOMS: atom_id res chain seq x y z
N MET A 1 -61.37 22.46 -21.03
CA MET A 1 -60.80 21.61 -19.96
C MET A 1 -60.26 20.35 -20.62
N THR A 2 -59.01 20.36 -21.05
CA THR A 2 -58.40 19.29 -21.85
C THR A 2 -57.48 18.49 -20.92
N ARG A 3 -57.79 17.22 -20.70
CA ARG A 3 -57.05 16.34 -19.78
C ARG A 3 -55.80 15.78 -20.47
N LEU A 4 -54.63 15.98 -19.86
CA LEU A 4 -53.39 15.28 -20.16
C LEU A 4 -53.46 13.82 -19.69
N ILE A 5 -53.00 12.90 -20.51
CA ILE A 5 -52.58 11.55 -20.09
C ILE A 5 -51.16 11.35 -20.63
N VAL A 6 -50.17 11.38 -19.73
CA VAL A 6 -48.80 10.96 -20.01
C VAL A 6 -48.57 9.67 -19.22
N ALA A 7 -48.36 8.56 -19.93
CA ALA A 7 -47.97 7.29 -19.35
C ALA A 7 -46.46 7.31 -19.06
N PRO A 8 -45.97 6.82 -17.90
CA PRO A 8 -44.55 6.73 -17.66
C PRO A 8 -43.99 5.44 -18.28
N LEU A 9 -42.98 5.57 -19.15
CA LEU A 9 -42.14 4.44 -19.57
C LEU A 9 -41.25 4.02 -18.38
N LEU A 10 -41.43 2.79 -17.92
CA LEU A 10 -40.61 2.17 -16.88
C LEU A 10 -39.30 1.66 -17.51
N CYS A 11 -38.19 2.40 -17.35
CA CYS A 11 -36.86 1.90 -17.69
C CYS A 11 -36.34 1.02 -16.54
N ALA A 12 -36.27 -0.28 -16.75
CA ALA A 12 -35.70 -1.23 -15.81
C ALA A 12 -34.15 -1.21 -15.90
N CYS A 13 -33.49 -0.67 -14.87
CA CYS A 13 -32.04 -0.78 -14.70
C CYS A 13 -31.69 -2.17 -14.13
N ILE A 14 -31.07 -3.01 -14.95
CA ILE A 14 -30.47 -4.27 -14.50
C ILE A 14 -29.09 -3.93 -13.92
N LEU A 15 -29.00 -3.79 -12.60
CA LEU A 15 -27.73 -3.70 -11.88
C LEU A 15 -27.21 -5.12 -11.64
N LEU A 16 -26.32 -5.59 -12.53
CA LEU A 16 -25.49 -6.77 -12.29
C LEU A 16 -24.44 -6.44 -11.23
N GLY A 17 -24.82 -6.55 -9.96
CA GLY A 17 -23.92 -6.49 -8.81
C GLY A 17 -23.04 -7.74 -8.74
N GLY A 18 -22.00 -7.81 -9.56
CA GLY A 18 -20.94 -8.80 -9.42
C GLY A 18 -19.99 -8.40 -8.29
N CYS A 19 -20.23 -8.92 -7.08
CA CYS A 19 -19.20 -8.93 -6.05
C CYS A 19 -18.06 -9.84 -6.51
N GLN A 20 -17.01 -9.27 -7.11
CA GLN A 20 -15.75 -9.98 -7.29
C GLN A 20 -15.13 -10.17 -5.91
N SER A 21 -15.35 -11.34 -5.31
CA SER A 21 -14.54 -11.80 -4.19
C SER A 21 -13.10 -11.91 -4.69
N ALA A 22 -12.24 -11.00 -4.25
CA ALA A 22 -10.81 -11.10 -4.43
C ALA A 22 -10.37 -12.42 -3.79
N LYS A 23 -9.99 -13.40 -4.62
CA LYS A 23 -9.34 -14.62 -4.15
C LYS A 23 -7.94 -14.21 -3.66
N THR A 24 -7.82 -13.92 -2.37
CA THR A 24 -6.52 -13.96 -1.71
C THR A 24 -6.09 -15.43 -1.65
N ALA A 25 -5.04 -15.76 -2.40
CA ALA A 25 -4.38 -17.05 -2.28
C ALA A 25 -3.83 -17.16 -0.85
N GLN A 26 -4.54 -17.92 -0.01
CA GLN A 26 -4.23 -18.06 1.40
C GLN A 26 -3.19 -19.16 1.56
N SER A 27 -1.91 -18.80 1.47
CA SER A 27 -0.80 -19.68 1.85
C SER A 27 -0.69 -19.68 3.38
N ASP A 28 -0.83 -20.83 4.04
CA ASP A 28 -0.38 -21.12 5.41
C ASP A 28 -0.38 -19.96 6.43
N GLY A 29 -1.46 -19.16 6.48
CA GLY A 29 -1.59 -18.04 7.44
C GLY A 29 -0.92 -16.71 7.04
N TRP A 30 -0.23 -16.64 5.90
CA TRP A 30 0.32 -15.39 5.37
C TRP A 30 -0.77 -14.54 4.69
N ILE A 31 -0.76 -13.23 4.98
CA ILE A 31 -1.63 -12.24 4.34
C ILE A 31 -0.74 -11.29 3.54
N SER A 32 -0.97 -11.18 2.23
CA SER A 32 -0.26 -10.19 1.43
C SER A 32 -0.79 -8.79 1.71
N LEU A 33 0.11 -7.86 2.04
CA LEU A 33 -0.21 -6.44 2.19
C LEU A 33 -0.11 -5.66 0.87
N PHE A 34 0.39 -6.29 -0.19
CA PHE A 34 0.54 -5.72 -1.52
C PHE A 34 -0.12 -6.63 -2.56
N ASP A 35 -0.95 -6.07 -3.43
CA ASP A 35 -1.72 -6.80 -4.43
C ASP A 35 -0.95 -7.03 -5.74
N GLY A 36 0.29 -6.53 -5.84
CA GLY A 36 1.13 -6.60 -7.04
C GLY A 36 0.77 -5.56 -8.11
N LYS A 37 -0.20 -4.68 -7.88
CA LYS A 37 -0.79 -3.81 -8.93
C LYS A 37 -0.98 -2.37 -8.51
N THR A 38 -1.29 -2.13 -7.24
CA THR A 38 -1.65 -0.83 -6.70
C THR A 38 -1.01 -0.61 -5.34
N LEU A 39 -1.00 0.66 -4.90
CA LEU A 39 -0.66 1.02 -3.53
C LEU A 39 -1.90 1.07 -2.63
N ASN A 40 -2.95 0.29 -2.94
CA ASN A 40 -4.14 0.24 -2.10
C ASN A 40 -3.79 -0.22 -0.68
N GLY A 41 -4.27 0.53 0.32
CA GLY A 41 -3.90 0.30 1.72
C GLY A 41 -2.52 0.84 2.11
N TRP A 42 -1.84 1.58 1.23
CA TRP A 42 -0.60 2.26 1.52
C TRP A 42 -0.76 3.78 1.35
N THR A 43 -0.05 4.57 2.15
CA THR A 43 -0.10 6.03 2.11
C THR A 43 1.31 6.59 2.25
N ALA A 44 1.75 7.32 1.24
CA ALA A 44 3.00 8.09 1.30
C ALA A 44 2.75 9.40 2.06
N ASN A 45 3.58 9.71 3.03
CA ASN A 45 3.44 10.95 3.82
C ASN A 45 3.86 12.19 3.03
N GLU A 46 5.00 12.13 2.37
CA GLU A 46 5.57 13.21 1.55
C GLU A 46 5.87 12.70 0.13
N ASN A 47 6.30 13.58 -0.78
CA ASN A 47 6.87 13.23 -2.09
C ASN A 47 6.21 12.01 -2.77
N LYS A 48 4.88 12.05 -2.95
CA LYS A 48 4.07 10.87 -3.28
C LYS A 48 4.53 10.13 -4.55
N ASN A 49 5.16 10.84 -5.48
CA ASN A 49 5.70 10.29 -6.72
C ASN A 49 6.95 9.41 -6.52
N THR A 50 7.55 9.41 -5.32
CA THR A 50 8.67 8.52 -4.96
C THR A 50 8.26 7.04 -5.00
N PHE A 51 6.96 6.73 -4.79
CA PHE A 51 6.45 5.37 -4.78
C PHE A 51 5.59 5.09 -6.02
N THR A 52 5.99 4.10 -6.81
CA THR A 52 5.21 3.62 -7.96
C THR A 52 5.10 2.10 -7.94
N VAL A 53 4.17 1.54 -8.70
CA VAL A 53 4.10 0.09 -8.93
C VAL A 53 4.51 -0.21 -10.36
N GLN A 54 5.54 -1.05 -10.53
CA GLN A 54 6.04 -1.47 -11.83
C GLN A 54 6.38 -2.96 -11.79
N ASP A 55 5.93 -3.71 -12.78
CA ASP A 55 6.19 -5.15 -12.93
C ASP A 55 5.95 -5.98 -11.66
N GLY A 56 4.85 -5.72 -10.95
CA GLY A 56 4.53 -6.46 -9.72
C GLY A 56 5.35 -6.07 -8.49
N LYS A 57 6.04 -4.92 -8.51
CA LYS A 57 6.92 -4.45 -7.43
C LYS A 57 6.59 -3.01 -7.04
N ILE A 58 6.77 -2.68 -5.76
CA ILE A 58 6.82 -1.29 -5.32
C ILE A 58 8.23 -0.77 -5.67
N VAL A 59 8.29 0.26 -6.51
CA VAL A 59 9.53 0.95 -6.88
C VAL A 59 9.64 2.23 -6.08
N VAL A 60 10.76 2.37 -5.37
CA VAL A 60 11.09 3.55 -4.55
C VAL A 60 12.21 4.31 -5.25
N ASN A 61 11.89 5.48 -5.80
CA ASN A 61 12.87 6.33 -6.47
C ASN A 61 12.42 7.79 -6.44
N GLY A 62 13.14 8.64 -5.71
CA GLY A 62 12.83 10.06 -5.60
C GLY A 62 13.36 10.66 -4.31
N GLU A 63 12.82 11.82 -3.96
CA GLU A 63 13.09 12.47 -2.68
C GLU A 63 12.58 11.63 -1.50
N ARG A 64 13.19 11.84 -0.33
CA ARG A 64 12.89 11.11 0.90
C ARG A 64 11.39 11.18 1.22
N SER A 65 10.81 10.02 1.49
CA SER A 65 9.42 9.83 1.91
C SER A 65 9.27 8.44 2.55
N HIS A 66 8.15 8.21 3.22
CA HIS A 66 7.82 6.95 3.88
C HIS A 66 6.45 6.47 3.43
N LEU A 67 6.37 5.20 3.04
CA LEU A 67 5.14 4.55 2.61
C LEU A 67 4.56 3.74 3.77
N PHE A 68 3.54 4.26 4.42
CA PHE A 68 2.88 3.64 5.57
C PHE A 68 1.80 2.68 5.10
N TYR A 69 1.70 1.50 5.71
CA TYR A 69 0.50 0.68 5.56
C TYR A 69 -0.63 1.29 6.40
N THR A 70 -1.72 1.66 5.75
CA THR A 70 -2.94 2.26 6.34
C THR A 70 -4.19 1.47 5.95
N GLY A 71 -4.00 0.26 5.43
CA GLY A 71 -5.05 -0.60 4.91
C GLY A 71 -5.84 -1.35 5.99
N PRO A 72 -6.84 -2.14 5.56
CA PRO A 72 -7.81 -2.77 6.45
C PRO A 72 -7.25 -3.97 7.23
N VAL A 73 -6.13 -4.58 6.81
CA VAL A 73 -5.58 -5.77 7.48
C VAL A 73 -5.15 -5.38 8.89
N MET A 74 -5.75 -6.02 9.90
CA MET A 74 -5.52 -5.75 11.32
C MET A 74 -5.69 -4.26 11.71
N ASN A 75 -6.49 -3.50 10.95
CA ASN A 75 -6.62 -2.04 11.09
C ASN A 75 -5.26 -1.31 11.12
N ALA A 76 -4.31 -1.80 10.32
CA ALA A 76 -2.92 -1.34 10.27
C ALA A 76 -2.17 -1.35 11.63
N ASN A 77 -2.67 -2.09 12.62
CA ASN A 77 -2.11 -2.16 13.96
C ASN A 77 -1.67 -3.60 14.28
N PHE A 78 -0.41 -3.91 13.99
CA PHE A 78 0.17 -5.22 14.18
C PHE A 78 0.93 -5.30 15.52
N ARG A 79 0.58 -6.28 16.36
CA ARG A 79 1.23 -6.50 17.66
C ARG A 79 2.29 -7.59 17.62
N ASN A 80 1.89 -8.81 17.27
CA ASN A 80 2.80 -9.95 17.11
C ASN A 80 2.62 -10.43 15.66
N PHE A 81 3.70 -10.43 14.89
CA PHE A 81 3.65 -10.78 13.47
C PHE A 81 5.01 -11.29 13.00
N GLU A 82 4.97 -12.04 11.91
CA GLU A 82 6.14 -12.24 11.04
C GLU A 82 5.93 -11.40 9.80
N TRP A 83 6.96 -10.67 9.38
CA TRP A 83 6.93 -9.88 8.16
C TRP A 83 8.04 -10.33 7.23
N LYS A 84 7.68 -10.51 5.97
CA LYS A 84 8.57 -10.97 4.91
C LYS A 84 8.39 -10.08 3.69
N ALA A 85 9.51 -9.68 3.12
CA ALA A 85 9.58 -8.94 1.86
C ALA A 85 10.86 -9.33 1.12
N ASP A 86 10.76 -9.50 -0.19
CA ASP A 86 11.93 -9.57 -1.06
C ASP A 86 12.33 -8.14 -1.45
N VAL A 87 13.59 -7.80 -1.22
CA VAL A 87 14.10 -6.42 -1.41
C VAL A 87 15.29 -6.43 -2.36
N MET A 88 15.24 -5.56 -3.37
CA MET A 88 16.34 -5.32 -4.30
C MET A 88 16.79 -3.87 -4.19
N THR A 89 18.08 -3.65 -4.05
CA THR A 89 18.70 -2.31 -4.07
C THR A 89 19.56 -2.14 -5.32
N LEU A 90 19.58 -0.92 -5.87
CA LEU A 90 20.56 -0.52 -6.88
C LEU A 90 21.81 0.09 -6.20
N PRO A 91 22.92 0.29 -6.93
CA PRO A 91 24.07 0.99 -6.39
C PRO A 91 23.70 2.35 -5.79
N ASN A 92 24.25 2.66 -4.61
CA ASN A 92 24.00 3.88 -3.86
C ASN A 92 22.56 4.06 -3.34
N SER A 93 21.72 3.02 -3.32
CA SER A 93 20.40 3.09 -2.68
C SER A 93 20.48 3.06 -1.15
N ASN A 94 19.65 3.86 -0.49
CA ASN A 94 19.42 3.86 0.95
C ASN A 94 17.91 3.81 1.22
N SER A 95 17.46 2.87 2.04
CA SER A 95 16.07 2.69 2.42
C SER A 95 15.99 2.00 3.78
N GLY A 96 14.77 1.74 4.24
CA GLY A 96 14.53 1.07 5.51
C GLY A 96 13.15 0.44 5.55
N MET A 97 13.06 -0.69 6.25
CA MET A 97 11.80 -1.38 6.52
C MET A 97 11.39 -1.08 7.96
N TYR A 98 10.30 -0.33 8.11
CA TYR A 98 9.85 0.16 9.41
C TYR A 98 8.69 -0.67 9.94
N PHE A 99 8.64 -0.88 11.24
CA PHE A 99 7.55 -1.59 11.91
C PHE A 99 7.26 -1.03 13.30
N HIS A 100 6.07 -1.35 13.84
CA HIS A 100 5.50 -0.69 15.02
C HIS A 100 5.44 0.85 14.91
N THR A 101 5.24 1.35 13.69
CA THR A 101 5.12 2.78 13.41
C THR A 101 3.67 3.26 13.59
N GLN A 102 3.49 4.57 13.50
CA GLN A 102 2.19 5.21 13.35
C GLN A 102 2.28 6.15 12.14
N TYR A 103 1.20 6.26 11.37
CA TYR A 103 1.13 7.26 10.30
C TYR A 103 1.41 8.66 10.85
N GLN A 104 2.21 9.42 10.11
CA GLN A 104 2.49 10.83 10.33
C GLN A 104 2.63 11.52 8.97
N ASP A 105 2.21 12.78 8.88
CA ASP A 105 2.15 13.49 7.60
C ASP A 105 3.52 13.99 7.10
N SER A 106 4.54 14.05 7.96
CA SER A 106 5.85 14.58 7.57
C SER A 106 7.00 14.05 8.42
N GLY A 107 8.22 14.22 7.93
CA GLY A 107 9.44 13.86 8.63
C GLY A 107 9.77 12.37 8.57
N TRP A 108 10.76 11.99 9.38
CA TRP A 108 11.16 10.60 9.61
C TRP A 108 10.21 9.95 10.64
N PRO A 109 9.90 8.65 10.55
CA PRO A 109 9.05 7.98 11.53
C PRO A 109 9.53 8.18 12.97
N ASP A 110 8.74 8.88 13.79
CA ASP A 110 9.06 9.18 15.20
C ASP A 110 8.79 7.98 16.13
N LYS A 111 8.06 6.98 15.62
CA LYS A 111 7.67 5.77 16.34
C LYS A 111 8.08 4.53 15.57
N GLY A 112 8.38 3.49 16.33
CA GLY A 112 8.70 2.17 15.79
C GLY A 112 10.20 1.95 15.68
N TYR A 113 10.54 0.96 14.86
CA TYR A 113 11.91 0.54 14.63
C TYR A 113 12.16 0.44 13.13
N GLU A 114 13.41 0.64 12.74
CA GLU A 114 13.88 0.51 11.36
C GLU A 114 14.81 -0.71 11.26
N VAL A 115 14.54 -1.56 10.28
CA VAL A 115 15.52 -2.50 9.73
C VAL A 115 16.15 -1.85 8.51
N GLN A 116 17.44 -1.60 8.59
CA GLN A 116 18.16 -0.87 7.55
C GLN A 116 18.23 -1.66 6.24
N VAL A 117 18.02 -0.96 5.12
CA VAL A 117 18.21 -1.48 3.76
C VAL A 117 19.25 -0.61 3.07
N ASN A 118 20.52 -0.97 3.25
CA ASN A 118 21.66 -0.28 2.64
C ASN A 118 22.84 -1.23 2.48
N ASN A 119 23.24 -1.48 1.23
CA ASN A 119 24.41 -2.30 0.90
C ASN A 119 25.57 -1.50 0.29
N SER A 120 25.31 -0.33 -0.30
CA SER A 120 26.32 0.40 -1.10
C SER A 120 26.27 1.93 -0.97
N HIS A 121 25.29 2.50 -0.27
CA HIS A 121 25.24 3.94 -0.03
C HIS A 121 26.38 4.44 0.88
N GLY A 122 26.63 5.75 0.97
CA GLY A 122 27.68 6.32 1.82
C GLY A 122 27.41 6.23 3.33
N ASP A 123 26.16 5.96 3.73
CA ASP A 123 25.77 5.77 5.13
C ASP A 123 26.43 4.53 5.73
N TRP A 124 26.92 4.66 6.97
CA TRP A 124 27.62 3.62 7.72
C TRP A 124 26.69 2.52 8.24
N ARG A 125 25.39 2.80 8.43
CA ARG A 125 24.40 1.79 8.82
C ARG A 125 24.08 0.90 7.62
N ARG A 126 24.31 -0.41 7.75
CA ARG A 126 24.17 -1.41 6.66
C ARG A 126 23.06 -2.42 6.94
N THR A 127 22.65 -3.14 5.90
CA THR A 127 21.83 -4.35 6.04
C THR A 127 22.67 -5.48 6.64
N GLY A 128 22.16 -6.15 7.68
CA GLY A 128 22.85 -7.24 8.40
C GLY A 128 23.79 -6.75 9.50
#